data_AF-A0A9D7EVM3-F1
#
_entry.id   AF-A0A9D7EVM3-F1
#
_cell.length_a   1.000
_cell.length_b   1.000
_cell.length_c   1.000
_cell.angle_alpha   90.00
_cell.angle_beta   90.00
_cell.angle_gamma   90.00
#
_symmetry.space_group_name_H-M   'P 1'
#
loop_
_entity.id
_entity.type
_entity.pdbx_description
1 polymer ?
#
loop_
_entity_poly.entity_id
_entity_poly.type
_entity_poly.pdbx_seq_one_letter_code
_entity_poly.pdbx_strand_id
1 'polypeptide(L)'
;MKNLLQTCFIAVALCAAVATKAQVPILNSHPTASAVMFLDFDGHTVENTSWNVSGPMIMAGSGLTSAQITDIFNRVAEDYRPFNLNITTDSTKFLAAPKATRMRVILTTSWEWYGSAGGVAFVGSFNWGQYDDEVPCFIFSSLLGSVKYISEAASHEAGHTLGLYHQSRYDASCTKVSDYHSGGGTGEIGWAPIMGVGYYQNLTLWNNGPNSYGCTNYQSDLSVITSGANGFTYRPDDHAGTFAGATVATFSSNQFTVNGIIEQNTDMDYIKFTQPATGRFQLSAIPYNVGSGNSGSDLDLQVSLYNNSQTLIAAYNPGTLLSSVIDSVLTAGTYYLRVEGKGNIYAPNYASLGSYALQGSYSTGGTLPLRRLELTGELVNDKHKLNWLIDADEQVISQVLEVATDGRNFSPVTAPNTSDRQFLYRPYVSTAAQYRLNVTFDNDKQYYSNIVTLRGNGSVVRPKILNNLINNSLITVNSPGSYNYIILDMNSKVTHRGQLTAGLNNISADRITGGMYMIQYTNGVEQWTDKFIRQ
;
A
#
# COMPACT_ATOMS: atom_id res chain seq x y z
N MET A 1 24.09 -54.25 -45.66
CA MET A 1 23.29 -53.10 -46.13
C MET A 1 22.05 -52.79 -45.28
N LYS A 2 21.40 -53.76 -44.60
CA LYS A 2 20.23 -53.46 -43.73
C LYS A 2 20.54 -52.66 -42.46
N ASN A 3 21.74 -52.85 -41.86
CA ASN A 3 22.08 -52.20 -40.59
C ASN A 3 22.59 -50.76 -40.70
N LEU A 4 22.95 -50.29 -41.91
CA LEU A 4 23.34 -48.87 -42.15
C LEU A 4 22.12 -47.97 -42.43
N LEU A 5 21.03 -48.54 -42.97
CA LEU A 5 19.80 -47.78 -43.23
C LEU A 5 19.05 -47.45 -41.93
N GLN A 6 19.04 -48.36 -40.95
CA GLN A 6 18.41 -48.09 -39.64
C GLN A 6 19.15 -47.03 -38.82
N THR A 7 20.48 -46.95 -38.90
CA THR A 7 21.26 -45.91 -38.21
C THR A 7 21.12 -44.55 -38.87
N CYS A 8 21.01 -44.48 -40.21
CA CYS A 8 20.70 -43.24 -40.90
C CYS A 8 19.27 -42.73 -40.60
N PHE A 9 18.28 -43.62 -40.45
CA PHE A 9 16.92 -43.20 -40.07
C PHE A 9 16.82 -42.69 -38.62
N ILE A 10 17.56 -43.27 -37.68
CA ILE A 10 17.62 -42.78 -36.29
C ILE A 10 18.42 -41.47 -36.21
N ALA A 11 19.48 -41.30 -37.01
CA ALA A 11 20.25 -40.06 -37.08
C ALA A 11 19.46 -38.91 -37.74
N VAL A 12 18.64 -39.20 -38.77
CA VAL A 12 17.74 -38.19 -39.38
C VAL A 12 16.58 -37.86 -38.44
N ALA A 13 16.07 -38.82 -37.65
CA ALA A 13 15.09 -38.56 -36.61
C ALA A 13 15.65 -37.81 -35.39
N LEU A 14 16.95 -37.94 -35.08
CA LEU A 14 17.62 -37.15 -34.03
C LEU A 14 18.09 -35.75 -34.51
N CYS A 15 18.41 -35.59 -35.79
CA CYS A 15 18.75 -34.29 -36.38
C CYS A 15 17.52 -33.46 -36.77
N ALA A 16 16.33 -34.08 -36.86
CA ALA A 16 15.06 -33.40 -36.68
C ALA A 16 14.78 -33.20 -35.18
N ALA A 17 15.74 -32.60 -34.46
CA ALA A 17 15.39 -31.81 -33.29
C ALA A 17 14.53 -30.67 -33.84
N VAL A 18 13.23 -30.95 -33.94
CA VAL A 18 12.20 -30.00 -34.30
C VAL A 18 12.49 -28.77 -33.45
N ALA A 19 12.85 -27.67 -34.10
CA ALA A 19 12.73 -26.36 -33.48
C ALA A 19 11.25 -26.25 -33.12
N THR A 20 10.90 -26.67 -31.90
CA THR A 20 9.58 -26.47 -31.34
C THR A 20 9.44 -24.96 -31.22
N LYS A 21 8.90 -24.33 -32.27
CA LYS A 21 8.44 -22.94 -32.15
C LYS A 21 7.46 -22.97 -30.98
N ALA A 22 7.72 -22.16 -29.97
CA ALA A 22 6.81 -22.04 -28.85
C ALA A 22 5.43 -21.68 -29.41
N GLN A 23 4.41 -22.47 -29.08
CA GLN A 23 3.05 -22.21 -29.55
C GLN A 23 2.63 -20.81 -29.08
N VAL A 24 2.05 -20.02 -29.99
CA VAL A 24 1.44 -18.74 -29.63
C VAL A 24 0.35 -19.02 -28.58
N PRO A 25 0.44 -18.48 -27.36
CA PRO A 25 -0.58 -18.66 -26.35
C PRO A 25 -1.93 -18.14 -26.86
N ILE A 26 -3.02 -18.85 -26.60
CA ILE A 26 -4.38 -18.42 -26.97
C ILE A 26 -4.91 -17.52 -25.85
N LEU A 27 -5.05 -16.22 -26.13
CA LEU A 27 -5.40 -15.18 -25.16
C LEU A 27 -6.54 -14.31 -25.71
N ASN A 28 -7.41 -13.81 -24.84
CA ASN A 28 -8.54 -12.95 -25.19
C ASN A 28 -8.81 -11.93 -24.07
N SER A 29 -8.90 -10.64 -24.42
CA SER A 29 -9.12 -9.57 -23.43
C SER A 29 -10.59 -9.31 -23.15
N HIS A 30 -11.46 -9.61 -24.13
CA HIS A 30 -12.92 -9.50 -24.01
C HIS A 30 -13.63 -10.45 -24.99
N PRO A 31 -13.69 -11.77 -24.68
CA PRO A 31 -14.12 -12.81 -25.62
C PRO A 31 -15.55 -12.68 -26.19
N THR A 32 -16.37 -11.82 -25.59
CA THR A 32 -17.77 -11.53 -25.95
C THR A 32 -17.93 -10.31 -26.85
N ALA A 33 -16.90 -9.49 -27.05
CA ALA A 33 -16.96 -8.38 -27.99
C ALA A 33 -17.14 -8.89 -29.43
N SER A 34 -17.98 -8.18 -30.19
CA SER A 34 -18.17 -8.46 -31.61
C SER A 34 -17.03 -7.94 -32.49
N ALA A 35 -16.43 -6.81 -32.10
CA ALA A 35 -15.24 -6.27 -32.76
C ALA A 35 -13.98 -6.98 -32.24
N VAL A 36 -13.04 -7.28 -33.14
CA VAL A 36 -11.83 -8.05 -32.81
C VAL A 36 -10.58 -7.41 -33.39
N MET A 37 -9.52 -7.34 -32.58
CA MET A 37 -8.17 -7.03 -33.02
C MET A 37 -7.27 -8.22 -32.72
N PHE A 38 -6.74 -8.83 -33.78
CA PHE A 38 -5.95 -10.04 -33.71
C PHE A 38 -4.46 -9.72 -33.79
N LEU A 39 -3.73 -10.03 -32.72
CA LEU A 39 -2.28 -9.95 -32.69
C LEU A 39 -1.70 -11.26 -33.27
N ASP A 40 -1.24 -11.18 -34.51
CA ASP A 40 -0.71 -12.29 -35.30
C ASP A 40 0.81 -12.37 -35.11
N PHE A 41 1.27 -13.40 -34.39
CA PHE A 41 2.69 -13.59 -34.02
C PHE A 41 3.37 -14.71 -34.80
N ASP A 42 2.62 -15.57 -35.48
CA ASP A 42 3.12 -16.77 -36.17
C ASP A 42 3.40 -16.54 -37.66
N GLY A 43 2.91 -15.44 -38.22
CA GLY A 43 3.19 -14.99 -39.57
C GLY A 43 2.01 -15.21 -40.51
N HIS A 44 2.00 -14.49 -41.63
CA HIS A 44 0.84 -14.43 -42.50
C HIS A 44 1.24 -14.18 -43.96
N THR A 45 0.49 -14.77 -44.90
CA THR A 45 0.57 -14.40 -46.31
C THR A 45 -0.46 -13.31 -46.57
N VAL A 46 0.02 -12.08 -46.79
CA VAL A 46 -0.83 -10.94 -47.13
C VAL A 46 -1.03 -10.90 -48.64
N GLU A 47 -2.26 -11.05 -49.09
CA GLU A 47 -2.65 -11.04 -50.50
C GLU A 47 -3.99 -10.33 -50.69
N ASN A 48 -4.23 -9.80 -51.90
CA ASN A 48 -5.47 -9.12 -52.27
C ASN A 48 -5.82 -7.89 -51.40
N THR A 49 -4.80 -7.18 -50.91
CA THR A 49 -4.97 -5.93 -50.14
C THR A 49 -4.26 -4.76 -50.81
N SER A 50 -4.56 -3.53 -50.36
CA SER A 50 -3.83 -2.31 -50.71
C SER A 50 -2.30 -2.38 -50.56
N TRP A 51 -1.76 -3.31 -49.76
CA TRP A 51 -0.31 -3.51 -49.62
C TRP A 51 0.34 -4.21 -50.83
N ASN A 52 -0.44 -4.96 -51.62
CA ASN A 52 0.07 -5.86 -52.65
C ASN A 52 0.38 -5.15 -53.99
N VAL A 53 1.28 -4.17 -53.97
CA VAL A 53 1.72 -3.45 -55.19
C VAL A 53 2.65 -4.26 -56.10
N SER A 54 3.25 -5.34 -55.59
CA SER A 54 4.21 -6.19 -56.33
C SER A 54 3.98 -7.69 -56.09
N GLY A 55 2.73 -8.08 -55.80
CA GLY A 55 2.31 -9.45 -55.53
C GLY A 55 2.11 -9.77 -54.04
N PRO A 56 1.85 -11.04 -53.71
CA PRO A 56 1.67 -11.50 -52.32
C PRO A 56 2.92 -11.27 -51.47
N MET A 57 2.71 -10.95 -50.19
CA MET A 57 3.77 -10.73 -49.21
C MET A 57 3.74 -11.85 -48.18
N ILE A 58 4.86 -12.56 -48.02
CA ILE A 58 4.98 -13.66 -47.05
C ILE A 58 5.69 -13.14 -45.81
N MET A 59 4.94 -12.93 -44.72
CA MET A 59 5.47 -12.41 -43.46
C MET A 59 5.90 -13.55 -42.55
N ALA A 60 7.14 -13.49 -42.07
CA ALA A 60 7.60 -14.41 -41.04
C ALA A 60 6.94 -14.10 -39.70
N GLY A 61 6.88 -15.08 -38.79
CA GLY A 61 6.49 -14.83 -37.41
C GLY A 61 7.42 -13.86 -36.68
N SER A 62 6.95 -13.38 -35.54
CA SER A 62 7.60 -12.35 -34.70
C SER A 62 8.96 -12.74 -34.10
N GLY A 63 9.28 -14.04 -34.02
CA GLY A 63 10.50 -14.52 -33.36
C GLY A 63 10.48 -14.39 -31.83
N LEU A 64 9.33 -14.07 -31.22
CA LEU A 64 9.17 -13.88 -29.79
C LEU A 64 8.86 -15.18 -29.04
N THR A 65 9.23 -15.24 -27.77
CA THR A 65 8.85 -16.34 -26.86
C THR A 65 7.41 -16.20 -26.37
N SER A 66 6.79 -17.30 -25.92
CA SER A 66 5.43 -17.26 -25.36
C SER A 66 5.27 -16.27 -24.20
N ALA A 67 6.28 -16.12 -23.34
CA ALA A 67 6.26 -15.16 -22.24
C ALA A 67 6.24 -13.71 -22.74
N GLN A 68 7.05 -13.40 -23.76
CA GLN A 68 7.06 -12.07 -24.39
C GLN A 68 5.73 -11.80 -25.11
N ILE A 69 5.15 -12.80 -25.77
CA ILE A 69 3.83 -12.68 -26.42
C ILE A 69 2.75 -12.36 -25.37
N THR A 70 2.74 -13.04 -24.23
CA THR A 70 1.77 -12.77 -23.15
C THR A 70 1.93 -11.37 -22.56
N ASP A 71 3.16 -10.89 -22.35
CA ASP A 71 3.42 -9.51 -21.88
C ASP A 71 2.93 -8.48 -22.90
N ILE A 72 3.26 -8.67 -24.19
CA ILE A 72 2.79 -7.77 -25.26
C ILE A 72 1.27 -7.74 -25.32
N PHE A 73 0.65 -8.92 -25.30
CA PHE A 73 -0.81 -9.05 -25.28
C PHE A 73 -1.41 -8.28 -24.09
N ASN A 74 -0.85 -8.43 -22.89
CA ASN A 74 -1.38 -7.79 -21.68
C ASN A 74 -1.31 -6.26 -21.74
N ARG A 75 -0.22 -5.70 -22.29
CA ARG A 75 -0.06 -4.25 -22.48
C ARG A 75 -1.05 -3.70 -23.50
N VAL A 76 -1.10 -4.30 -24.70
CA VAL A 76 -2.04 -3.88 -25.75
C VAL A 76 -3.49 -4.07 -25.30
N ALA A 77 -3.78 -5.16 -24.58
CA ALA A 77 -5.11 -5.39 -24.01
C ALA A 77 -5.50 -4.34 -22.97
N GLU A 78 -4.54 -3.71 -22.30
CA GLU A 78 -4.79 -2.64 -21.35
C GLU A 78 -5.05 -1.31 -22.06
N ASP A 79 -4.26 -0.96 -23.08
CA ASP A 79 -4.46 0.25 -23.89
C ASP A 79 -5.89 0.30 -24.47
N TYR A 80 -6.43 -0.87 -24.86
CA TYR A 80 -7.77 -1.01 -25.42
C TYR A 80 -8.83 -1.49 -24.42
N ARG A 81 -8.49 -1.62 -23.13
CA ARG A 81 -9.40 -2.08 -22.08
C ARG A 81 -10.72 -1.31 -22.02
N PRO A 82 -10.75 0.02 -22.21
CA PRO A 82 -12.00 0.78 -22.12
C PRO A 82 -13.03 0.45 -23.21
N PHE A 83 -12.60 -0.16 -24.32
CA PHE A 83 -13.45 -0.33 -25.50
C PHE A 83 -14.06 -1.72 -25.59
N ASN A 84 -15.25 -1.80 -26.20
CA ASN A 84 -15.94 -3.04 -26.53
C ASN A 84 -15.28 -3.73 -27.74
N LEU A 85 -14.01 -4.06 -27.56
CA LEU A 85 -13.09 -4.63 -28.53
C LEU A 85 -12.36 -5.81 -27.87
N ASN A 86 -12.30 -6.94 -28.56
CA ASN A 86 -11.51 -8.08 -28.12
C ASN A 86 -10.10 -8.00 -28.71
N ILE A 87 -9.11 -7.73 -27.87
CA ILE A 87 -7.70 -8.00 -28.23
C ILE A 87 -7.49 -9.49 -28.06
N THR A 88 -6.96 -10.16 -29.09
CA THR A 88 -6.85 -11.63 -29.09
C THR A 88 -5.61 -12.11 -29.83
N THR A 89 -5.10 -13.28 -29.43
CA THR A 89 -4.14 -14.09 -30.18
C THR A 89 -4.80 -15.38 -30.72
N ASP A 90 -6.12 -15.46 -30.63
CA ASP A 90 -6.94 -16.57 -31.14
C ASP A 90 -7.46 -16.25 -32.56
N SER A 91 -6.89 -16.89 -33.57
CA SER A 91 -7.32 -16.71 -34.96
C SER A 91 -8.77 -17.17 -35.19
N THR A 92 -9.30 -18.09 -34.36
CA THR A 92 -10.69 -18.54 -34.50
C THR A 92 -11.68 -17.44 -34.12
N LYS A 93 -11.34 -16.62 -33.12
CA LYS A 93 -12.14 -15.45 -32.71
C LYS A 93 -12.12 -14.37 -33.78
N PHE A 94 -10.95 -14.14 -34.37
CA PHE A 94 -10.80 -13.23 -35.49
C PHE A 94 -11.63 -13.66 -36.71
N LEU A 95 -11.50 -14.92 -37.14
CA LEU A 95 -12.22 -15.43 -38.31
C LEU A 95 -13.75 -15.46 -38.11
N ALA A 96 -14.22 -15.59 -36.87
CA ALA A 96 -15.63 -15.53 -36.52
C ALA A 96 -16.21 -14.10 -36.49
N ALA A 97 -15.37 -13.08 -36.29
CA ALA A 97 -15.81 -11.68 -36.27
C ALA A 97 -16.18 -11.19 -37.69
N PRO A 98 -17.13 -10.25 -37.84
CA PRO A 98 -17.46 -9.66 -39.13
C PRO A 98 -16.25 -8.97 -39.78
N LYS A 99 -16.11 -9.09 -41.11
CA LYS A 99 -15.02 -8.43 -41.86
C LYS A 99 -14.96 -6.91 -41.66
N ALA A 100 -16.10 -6.27 -41.39
CA ALA A 100 -16.18 -4.82 -41.17
C ALA A 100 -15.71 -4.37 -39.77
N THR A 101 -15.52 -5.31 -38.83
CA THR A 101 -15.18 -5.02 -37.43
C THR A 101 -14.06 -5.94 -36.94
N ARG A 102 -13.12 -6.30 -37.82
CA ARG A 102 -11.95 -7.09 -37.44
C ARG A 102 -10.68 -6.55 -38.08
N MET A 103 -9.60 -6.51 -37.31
CA MET A 103 -8.29 -6.08 -37.77
C MET A 103 -7.22 -7.10 -37.40
N ARG A 104 -6.33 -7.39 -38.34
CA ARG A 104 -5.14 -8.21 -38.13
C ARG A 104 -3.93 -7.29 -37.94
N VAL A 105 -3.26 -7.46 -36.82
CA VAL A 105 -2.02 -6.76 -36.45
C VAL A 105 -0.90 -7.78 -36.56
N ILE A 106 -0.08 -7.69 -37.60
CA ILE A 106 0.99 -8.67 -37.87
C ILE A 106 2.26 -8.22 -37.17
N LEU A 107 2.69 -8.98 -36.17
CA LEU A 107 3.97 -8.81 -35.51
C LEU A 107 4.99 -9.72 -36.20
N THR A 108 5.90 -9.12 -36.96
CA THR A 108 6.77 -9.85 -37.89
C THR A 108 8.23 -9.41 -37.78
N THR A 109 9.12 -10.32 -38.18
CA THR A 109 10.54 -10.02 -38.40
C THR A 109 10.82 -9.51 -39.81
N SER A 110 9.81 -9.53 -40.70
CA SER A 110 9.89 -9.12 -42.11
C SER A 110 9.61 -7.63 -42.29
N TRP A 111 10.65 -6.81 -42.38
CA TRP A 111 10.56 -5.33 -42.46
C TRP A 111 11.15 -4.77 -43.76
N GLU A 112 11.95 -5.55 -44.47
CA GLU A 112 12.78 -5.12 -45.59
C GLU A 112 11.97 -4.57 -46.77
N TRP A 113 10.73 -5.01 -46.91
CA TRP A 113 9.81 -4.55 -47.94
C TRP A 113 9.33 -3.11 -47.71
N TYR A 114 9.31 -2.65 -46.46
CA TYR A 114 8.86 -1.31 -46.07
C TYR A 114 10.02 -0.36 -45.82
N GLY A 115 11.03 -0.83 -45.07
CA GLY A 115 12.14 -0.02 -44.58
C GLY A 115 12.18 0.06 -43.05
N SER A 116 13.12 0.83 -42.51
CA SER A 116 13.38 0.87 -41.06
C SER A 116 12.37 1.75 -40.32
N ALA A 117 11.34 1.12 -39.74
CA ALA A 117 10.32 1.75 -38.90
C ALA A 117 9.95 0.83 -37.71
N GLY A 118 9.20 1.33 -36.73
CA GLY A 118 8.63 0.48 -35.67
C GLY A 118 7.44 -0.35 -36.18
N GLY A 119 6.66 0.23 -37.08
CA GLY A 119 5.52 -0.41 -37.73
C GLY A 119 4.99 0.45 -38.87
N VAL A 120 3.89 -0.01 -39.46
CA VAL A 120 3.12 0.76 -40.44
C VAL A 120 1.66 0.29 -40.51
N ALA A 121 0.75 1.24 -40.68
CA ALA A 121 -0.66 1.02 -40.91
C ALA A 121 -1.23 1.99 -41.95
N PHE A 122 -2.32 1.58 -42.62
CA PHE A 122 -3.21 2.51 -43.32
C PHE A 122 -4.17 3.16 -42.31
N VAL A 123 -4.31 4.48 -42.38
CA VAL A 123 -5.21 5.20 -41.48
C VAL A 123 -6.67 4.89 -41.85
N GLY A 124 -7.45 4.43 -40.87
CA GLY A 124 -8.88 4.14 -41.04
C GLY A 124 -9.19 2.77 -41.68
N SER A 125 -8.21 1.88 -41.79
CA SER A 125 -8.39 0.56 -42.44
C SER A 125 -9.17 -0.48 -41.63
N PHE A 126 -9.55 -0.19 -40.37
CA PHE A 126 -10.21 -1.15 -39.48
C PHE A 126 -11.46 -1.78 -40.08
N ASN A 127 -12.23 -1.02 -40.86
CA ASN A 127 -13.47 -1.48 -41.48
C ASN A 127 -13.33 -1.84 -42.97
N TRP A 128 -12.12 -1.87 -43.53
CA TRP A 128 -11.89 -2.13 -44.96
C TRP A 128 -11.98 -3.61 -45.32
N GLY A 129 -11.98 -4.51 -44.33
CA GLY A 129 -12.12 -5.97 -44.51
C GLY A 129 -13.26 -6.38 -45.44
N GLN A 130 -14.33 -5.59 -45.46
CA GLN A 130 -15.51 -5.84 -46.31
C GLN A 130 -15.33 -5.45 -47.79
N TYR A 131 -14.28 -4.71 -48.15
CA TYR A 131 -14.05 -4.18 -49.50
C TYR A 131 -12.68 -4.51 -50.10
N ASP A 132 -11.62 -4.62 -49.28
CA ASP A 132 -10.21 -4.75 -49.72
C ASP A 132 -9.49 -5.90 -49.00
N ASP A 133 -10.25 -6.95 -48.68
CA ASP A 133 -9.88 -8.03 -47.78
C ASP A 133 -9.28 -7.51 -46.45
N GLU A 134 -8.74 -8.38 -45.60
CA GLU A 134 -8.24 -8.02 -44.26
C GLU A 134 -6.93 -7.21 -44.31
N VAL A 135 -6.97 -5.94 -44.76
CA VAL A 135 -5.79 -5.03 -44.85
C VAL A 135 -5.13 -4.89 -43.47
N PRO A 136 -4.00 -5.60 -43.19
CA PRO A 136 -3.42 -5.60 -41.86
C PRO A 136 -2.60 -4.33 -41.60
N CYS A 137 -2.24 -4.12 -40.34
CA CYS A 137 -1.08 -3.30 -39.99
C CYS A 137 0.09 -4.18 -39.53
N PHE A 138 1.30 -3.62 -39.53
CA PHE A 138 2.54 -4.37 -39.31
C PHE A 138 3.37 -3.75 -38.19
N ILE A 139 3.94 -4.61 -37.35
CA ILE A 139 4.90 -4.25 -36.32
C ILE A 139 6.20 -5.00 -36.61
N PHE A 140 7.29 -4.27 -36.77
CA PHE A 140 8.59 -4.81 -37.15
C PHE A 140 9.40 -5.20 -35.90
N SER A 141 9.00 -6.31 -35.30
CA SER A 141 9.53 -6.84 -34.02
C SER A 141 11.06 -6.97 -33.97
N SER A 142 11.71 -7.33 -35.08
CA SER A 142 13.17 -7.46 -35.18
C SER A 142 13.92 -6.12 -35.09
N LEU A 143 13.26 -4.99 -35.39
CA LEU A 143 13.85 -3.65 -35.32
C LEU A 143 13.69 -3.01 -33.93
N LEU A 144 12.66 -3.40 -33.16
CA LEU A 144 12.31 -2.76 -31.89
C LEU A 144 13.04 -3.37 -30.68
N GLY A 145 13.37 -4.67 -30.72
CA GLY A 145 14.25 -5.35 -29.75
C GLY A 145 13.78 -5.41 -28.29
N SER A 146 12.65 -4.79 -27.93
CA SER A 146 12.12 -4.66 -26.57
C SER A 146 10.62 -4.96 -26.55
N VAL A 147 10.15 -5.73 -25.56
CA VAL A 147 8.72 -6.03 -25.37
C VAL A 147 7.90 -4.75 -25.24
N LYS A 148 8.34 -3.78 -24.43
CA LYS A 148 7.65 -2.48 -24.30
C LYS A 148 7.55 -1.80 -25.67
N TYR A 149 8.63 -1.74 -26.44
CA TYR A 149 8.62 -1.00 -27.71
C TYR A 149 7.72 -1.67 -28.74
N ILE A 150 7.70 -3.01 -28.76
CA ILE A 150 6.81 -3.80 -29.60
C ILE A 150 5.34 -3.59 -29.20
N SER A 151 5.03 -3.54 -27.90
CA SER A 151 3.68 -3.22 -27.41
C SER A 151 3.23 -1.82 -27.79
N GLU A 152 4.07 -0.80 -27.57
CA GLU A 152 3.78 0.58 -27.95
C GLU A 152 3.52 0.70 -29.45
N ALA A 153 4.37 0.08 -30.28
CA ALA A 153 4.17 0.05 -31.72
C ALA A 153 2.87 -0.69 -32.10
N ALA A 154 2.54 -1.79 -31.43
CA ALA A 154 1.31 -2.53 -31.69
C ALA A 154 0.06 -1.67 -31.47
N SER A 155 -0.04 -1.01 -30.32
CA SER A 155 -1.17 -0.12 -30.02
C SER A 155 -1.18 1.12 -30.91
N HIS A 156 -0.01 1.66 -31.27
CA HIS A 156 0.12 2.80 -32.18
C HIS A 156 -0.39 2.49 -33.60
N GLU A 157 0.12 1.41 -34.20
CA GLU A 157 -0.27 1.02 -35.57
C GLU A 157 -1.72 0.55 -35.62
N ALA A 158 -2.19 -0.16 -34.60
CA ALA A 158 -3.59 -0.47 -34.43
C ALA A 158 -4.46 0.80 -34.32
N GLY A 159 -3.99 1.82 -33.60
CA GLY A 159 -4.63 3.12 -33.48
C GLY A 159 -4.81 3.82 -34.83
N HIS A 160 -3.81 3.77 -35.71
CA HIS A 160 -3.94 4.26 -37.08
C HIS A 160 -5.08 3.59 -37.83
N THR A 161 -5.24 2.26 -37.73
CA THR A 161 -6.35 1.56 -38.40
C THR A 161 -7.72 2.07 -37.95
N LEU A 162 -7.83 2.59 -36.72
CA LEU A 162 -9.05 3.18 -36.16
C LEU A 162 -9.27 4.65 -36.53
N GLY A 163 -8.38 5.23 -37.35
CA GLY A 163 -8.47 6.60 -37.84
C GLY A 163 -7.62 7.61 -37.07
N LEU A 164 -6.75 7.16 -36.16
CA LEU A 164 -5.87 8.04 -35.42
C LEU A 164 -4.69 8.52 -36.28
N TYR A 165 -4.25 9.75 -36.04
CA TYR A 165 -3.04 10.33 -36.61
C TYR A 165 -1.99 10.42 -35.51
N HIS A 166 -0.74 10.68 -35.89
CA HIS A 166 0.29 10.94 -34.88
C HIS A 166 -0.09 12.13 -34.00
N GLN A 167 0.13 12.00 -32.71
CA GLN A 167 0.13 13.09 -31.74
C GLN A 167 1.51 13.75 -31.81
N SER A 168 1.55 14.93 -32.42
CA SER A 168 2.80 15.62 -32.78
C SER A 168 3.15 16.69 -31.76
N ARG A 169 4.45 17.02 -31.67
CA ARG A 169 4.94 18.08 -30.78
C ARG A 169 5.22 19.35 -31.58
N TYR A 170 4.65 20.46 -31.11
CA TYR A 170 4.90 21.80 -31.64
C TYR A 170 5.49 22.68 -30.54
N ASP A 171 6.26 23.69 -30.94
CA ASP A 171 6.75 24.72 -30.02
C ASP A 171 5.69 25.83 -29.80
N ALA A 172 6.02 26.80 -28.95
CA ALA A 172 5.14 27.93 -28.64
C ALA A 172 4.82 28.83 -29.85
N SER A 173 5.58 28.72 -30.94
CA SER A 173 5.37 29.45 -32.20
C SER A 173 4.69 28.58 -33.27
N CYS A 174 4.10 27.44 -32.88
CA CYS A 174 3.40 26.51 -33.79
C CYS A 174 4.32 25.82 -34.82
N THR A 175 5.64 25.81 -34.61
CA THR A 175 6.56 25.07 -35.47
C THR A 175 6.60 23.61 -35.03
N LYS A 176 6.48 22.67 -35.97
CA LYS A 176 6.57 21.24 -35.67
C LYS A 176 7.98 20.89 -35.22
N VAL A 177 8.10 20.42 -33.98
CA VAL A 177 9.36 19.96 -33.38
C VAL A 177 9.59 18.48 -33.67
N SER A 178 8.52 17.69 -33.66
CA SER A 178 8.55 16.25 -33.94
C SER A 178 7.17 15.80 -34.40
N ASP A 179 7.12 14.87 -35.36
CA ASP A 179 5.86 14.17 -35.71
C ASP A 179 5.36 13.30 -34.55
N TYR A 180 6.25 12.87 -33.65
CA TYR A 180 5.93 12.03 -32.50
C TYR A 180 6.20 12.76 -31.19
N HIS A 181 5.15 12.97 -30.40
CA HIS A 181 5.26 13.54 -29.07
C HIS A 181 5.84 12.52 -28.09
N SER A 182 7.03 12.79 -27.55
CA SER A 182 7.76 11.88 -26.65
C SER A 182 7.29 11.91 -25.20
N GLY A 183 6.29 12.73 -24.90
CA GLY A 183 5.82 12.90 -23.53
C GLY A 183 6.79 13.67 -22.64
N GLY A 184 6.65 13.49 -21.34
CA GLY A 184 7.50 14.11 -20.32
C GLY A 184 7.31 13.47 -18.95
N GLY A 185 8.17 13.86 -18.01
CA GLY A 185 8.18 13.33 -16.65
C GLY A 185 9.16 12.17 -16.46
N THR A 186 9.15 11.62 -15.24
CA THR A 186 10.08 10.58 -14.76
C THR A 186 9.38 9.68 -13.75
N GLY A 187 9.89 8.46 -13.60
CA GLY A 187 9.35 7.51 -12.62
C GLY A 187 8.00 6.95 -13.05
N GLU A 188 7.20 6.55 -12.08
CA GLU A 188 5.94 5.83 -12.32
C GLU A 188 4.91 6.63 -13.14
N ILE A 189 4.88 7.94 -12.90
CA ILE A 189 3.91 8.87 -13.50
C ILE A 189 4.42 9.51 -14.81
N GLY A 190 5.63 9.16 -15.26
CA GLY A 190 6.17 9.66 -16.53
C GLY A 190 5.26 9.23 -17.68
N TRP A 191 4.86 10.19 -18.52
CA TRP A 191 3.75 10.05 -19.46
C TRP A 191 4.14 10.34 -20.91
N ALA A 192 3.58 9.58 -21.86
CA ALA A 192 3.54 9.92 -23.28
C ALA A 192 2.19 9.52 -23.94
N PRO A 193 1.79 10.17 -25.05
CA PRO A 193 0.65 9.71 -25.81
C PRO A 193 0.97 8.45 -26.63
N ILE A 194 0.05 7.48 -26.71
CA ILE A 194 0.19 6.23 -27.51
C ILE A 194 0.47 6.55 -28.98
N MET A 195 -0.27 7.51 -29.55
CA MET A 195 -0.05 7.98 -30.92
C MET A 195 1.18 8.91 -31.08
N GLY A 196 2.02 9.02 -30.05
CA GLY A 196 3.33 9.68 -30.11
C GLY A 196 4.46 8.65 -30.07
N VAL A 197 5.43 8.82 -29.16
CA VAL A 197 6.51 7.86 -28.93
C VAL A 197 6.70 7.58 -27.43
N GLY A 198 6.05 6.52 -26.94
CA GLY A 198 5.97 6.16 -25.52
C GLY A 198 7.08 5.25 -24.98
N TYR A 199 8.08 4.91 -25.79
CA TYR A 199 9.12 3.91 -25.47
C TYR A 199 9.85 4.10 -24.12
N TYR A 200 9.96 5.33 -23.64
CA TYR A 200 10.72 5.67 -22.45
C TYR A 200 9.85 6.12 -21.27
N GLN A 201 8.53 6.11 -21.43
CA GLN A 201 7.57 6.53 -20.41
C GLN A 201 6.86 5.31 -19.82
N ASN A 202 6.50 5.42 -18.54
CA ASN A 202 5.86 4.32 -17.82
C ASN A 202 4.36 4.25 -18.12
N LEU A 203 3.71 5.42 -18.08
CA LEU A 203 2.29 5.64 -18.36
C LEU A 203 2.13 6.08 -19.82
N THR A 204 1.34 5.37 -20.61
CA THR A 204 1.11 5.68 -22.03
C THR A 204 -0.37 5.71 -22.30
N LEU A 205 -0.91 6.87 -22.69
CA LEU A 205 -2.36 7.07 -22.77
C LEU A 205 -2.81 7.50 -24.16
N TRP A 206 -4.09 7.28 -24.46
CA TRP A 206 -4.77 8.04 -25.52
C TRP A 206 -4.72 9.55 -25.20
N ASN A 207 -4.85 10.41 -26.21
CA ASN A 207 -4.67 11.84 -26.00
C ASN A 207 -5.71 12.69 -26.72
N ASN A 208 -5.89 13.91 -26.21
CA ASN A 208 -6.55 14.99 -26.93
C ASN A 208 -5.52 16.09 -27.16
N GLY A 209 -4.96 16.15 -28.36
CA GLY A 209 -3.83 17.02 -28.64
C GLY A 209 -3.60 17.28 -30.13
N PRO A 210 -2.64 18.16 -30.46
CA PRO A 210 -2.30 18.48 -31.83
C PRO A 210 -1.81 17.26 -32.60
N ASN A 211 -2.36 17.08 -33.80
CA ASN A 211 -1.95 16.01 -34.69
C ASN A 211 -0.90 16.47 -35.71
N SER A 212 -0.52 15.55 -36.61
CA SER A 212 0.48 15.77 -37.65
C SER A 212 0.15 16.87 -38.68
N TYR A 213 -1.10 17.35 -38.73
CA TYR A 213 -1.54 18.39 -39.67
C TYR A 213 -1.41 19.82 -39.16
N GLY A 214 -1.13 20.04 -37.87
CA GLY A 214 -0.76 21.38 -37.36
C GLY A 214 -1.02 21.55 -35.86
N CYS A 215 -0.39 22.57 -35.25
CA CYS A 215 -0.49 22.79 -33.80
C CYS A 215 -1.91 23.14 -33.32
N THR A 216 -2.81 23.55 -34.22
CA THR A 216 -4.22 23.87 -33.93
C THR A 216 -5.19 22.76 -34.37
N ASN A 217 -4.69 21.70 -35.02
CA ASN A 217 -5.50 20.57 -35.46
C ASN A 217 -5.52 19.51 -34.36
N TYR A 218 -6.45 19.66 -33.40
CA TYR A 218 -6.56 18.72 -32.29
C TYR A 218 -7.34 17.46 -32.70
N GLN A 219 -6.82 16.29 -32.32
CA GLN A 219 -7.53 15.02 -32.40
C GLN A 219 -7.82 14.51 -30.99
N SER A 220 -9.09 14.24 -30.72
CA SER A 220 -9.55 13.50 -29.54
C SER A 220 -9.53 12.02 -29.88
N ASP A 221 -8.49 11.31 -29.44
CA ASP A 221 -8.28 9.90 -29.76
C ASP A 221 -9.48 9.04 -29.33
N LEU A 222 -10.00 9.28 -28.13
CA LEU A 222 -11.15 8.54 -27.60
C LEU A 222 -12.41 8.73 -28.46
N SER A 223 -12.64 9.94 -28.99
CA SER A 223 -13.79 10.23 -29.85
C SER A 223 -13.67 9.56 -31.22
N VAL A 224 -12.45 9.43 -31.74
CA VAL A 224 -12.20 8.77 -33.02
C VAL A 224 -12.33 7.25 -32.87
N ILE A 225 -11.73 6.66 -31.83
CA ILE A 225 -11.83 5.21 -31.55
C ILE A 225 -13.29 4.79 -31.42
N THR A 226 -14.08 5.54 -30.64
CA THR A 226 -15.51 5.24 -30.39
C THR A 226 -16.47 5.79 -31.45
N SER A 227 -15.94 6.28 -32.57
CA SER A 227 -16.77 6.75 -33.67
C SER A 227 -17.54 5.61 -34.32
N GLY A 228 -18.72 5.92 -34.86
CA GLY A 228 -19.55 4.93 -35.57
C GLY A 228 -18.86 4.29 -36.79
N ALA A 229 -17.78 4.87 -37.30
CA ALA A 229 -16.99 4.30 -38.39
C ALA A 229 -16.29 2.98 -37.99
N ASN A 230 -15.92 2.84 -36.71
CA ASN A 230 -15.21 1.66 -36.21
C ASN A 230 -16.16 0.53 -35.78
N GLY A 231 -17.46 0.81 -35.65
CA GLY A 231 -18.48 -0.22 -35.36
C GLY A 231 -18.48 -0.74 -33.91
N PHE A 232 -17.76 -0.08 -33.00
CA PHE A 232 -17.80 -0.34 -31.55
C PHE A 232 -17.69 0.96 -30.75
N THR A 233 -17.98 0.88 -29.45
CA THR A 233 -17.91 2.00 -28.49
C THR A 233 -17.19 1.54 -27.22
N TYR A 234 -17.29 2.28 -26.11
CA TYR A 234 -16.85 1.85 -24.79
C TYR A 234 -17.52 0.54 -24.34
N ARG A 235 -16.89 -0.13 -23.37
CA ARG A 235 -17.53 -1.22 -22.64
C ARG A 235 -18.71 -0.67 -21.83
N PRO A 236 -19.68 -1.53 -21.48
CA PRO A 236 -20.65 -1.18 -20.44
C PRO A 236 -19.94 -0.95 -19.11
N ASP A 237 -20.36 0.08 -18.39
CA ASP A 237 -19.99 0.39 -17.00
C ASP A 237 -20.19 -0.85 -16.09
N ASP A 238 -19.18 -1.19 -15.29
CA ASP A 238 -19.19 -2.31 -14.36
C ASP A 238 -19.58 -1.93 -12.92
N HIS A 239 -19.53 -0.63 -12.57
CA HIS A 239 -19.81 -0.11 -11.25
C HIS A 239 -20.52 1.25 -11.30
N ALA A 240 -21.76 1.30 -10.81
CA ALA A 240 -22.57 2.51 -10.90
C ALA A 240 -21.91 3.79 -10.33
N GLY A 241 -22.00 4.86 -11.13
CA GLY A 241 -21.59 6.25 -10.83
C GLY A 241 -22.27 6.98 -9.66
N THR A 242 -22.98 6.29 -8.76
CA THR A 242 -23.76 6.93 -7.70
C THR A 242 -23.70 6.17 -6.37
N PHE A 243 -23.81 6.90 -5.25
CA PHE A 243 -23.91 6.29 -3.92
C PHE A 243 -25.06 5.28 -3.77
N ALA A 244 -26.19 5.53 -4.46
CA ALA A 244 -27.37 4.67 -4.39
C ALA A 244 -27.16 3.34 -5.14
N GLY A 245 -26.41 3.35 -6.24
CA GLY A 245 -26.06 2.17 -7.04
C GLY A 245 -24.76 1.49 -6.63
N ALA A 246 -24.09 1.98 -5.59
CA ALA A 246 -22.75 1.54 -5.22
C ALA A 246 -22.64 0.02 -5.04
N THR A 247 -21.62 -0.59 -5.64
CA THR A 247 -21.35 -2.02 -5.53
C THR A 247 -20.99 -2.38 -4.09
N VAL A 248 -21.63 -3.41 -3.54
CA VAL A 248 -21.42 -3.79 -2.13
C VAL A 248 -20.20 -4.70 -1.99
N ALA A 249 -19.15 -4.19 -1.35
CA ALA A 249 -18.00 -4.97 -0.90
C ALA A 249 -18.25 -5.53 0.51
N THR A 250 -18.16 -6.85 0.65
CA THR A 250 -18.42 -7.56 1.91
C THR A 250 -17.13 -8.15 2.45
N PHE A 251 -16.81 -7.87 3.73
CA PHE A 251 -15.67 -8.48 4.38
C PHE A 251 -15.87 -9.98 4.60
N SER A 252 -14.91 -10.78 4.14
CA SER A 252 -14.72 -12.19 4.46
C SER A 252 -13.32 -12.36 5.05
N SER A 253 -13.21 -12.97 6.23
CA SER A 253 -11.93 -13.07 6.96
C SER A 253 -11.21 -11.72 7.11
N ASN A 254 -11.99 -10.68 7.45
CA ASN A 254 -11.54 -9.29 7.59
C ASN A 254 -10.98 -8.64 6.31
N GLN A 255 -11.24 -9.19 5.13
CA GLN A 255 -10.78 -8.64 3.85
C GLN A 255 -11.90 -8.61 2.80
N PHE A 256 -11.81 -7.72 1.84
CA PHE A 256 -12.61 -7.77 0.61
C PHE A 256 -11.73 -7.47 -0.59
N THR A 257 -12.18 -7.90 -1.76
CA THR A 257 -11.59 -7.54 -3.05
C THR A 257 -12.66 -7.06 -4.01
N VAL A 258 -12.34 -6.05 -4.81
CA VAL A 258 -13.17 -5.57 -5.92
C VAL A 258 -12.27 -5.32 -7.10
N ASN A 259 -12.69 -5.70 -8.30
CA ASN A 259 -12.00 -5.34 -9.54
C ASN A 259 -13.00 -4.56 -10.39
N GLY A 260 -12.52 -3.54 -11.10
CA GLY A 260 -13.32 -2.72 -12.00
C GLY A 260 -12.50 -2.18 -13.15
N ILE A 261 -13.14 -1.46 -14.05
CA ILE A 261 -12.54 -0.80 -15.20
C ILE A 261 -13.08 0.63 -15.25
N ILE A 262 -12.19 1.62 -15.21
CA ILE A 262 -12.56 2.99 -15.55
C ILE A 262 -12.58 3.12 -17.07
N GLU A 263 -13.74 3.03 -17.71
CA GLU A 263 -13.83 3.02 -19.19
C GLU A 263 -13.96 4.41 -19.81
N GLN A 264 -14.38 5.41 -19.04
CA GLN A 264 -14.53 6.79 -19.52
C GLN A 264 -13.92 7.80 -18.55
N ASN A 265 -13.54 8.97 -19.05
CA ASN A 265 -12.97 10.03 -18.22
C ASN A 265 -13.99 10.70 -17.28
N THR A 266 -15.27 10.35 -17.43
CA THR A 266 -16.38 10.74 -16.54
C THR A 266 -16.84 9.59 -15.66
N ASP A 267 -16.23 8.42 -15.80
CA ASP A 267 -16.60 7.24 -15.03
C ASP A 267 -16.05 7.32 -13.59
N MET A 268 -16.87 6.87 -12.65
CA MET A 268 -16.63 6.98 -11.22
C MET A 268 -17.25 5.78 -10.50
N ASP A 269 -16.45 4.81 -10.12
CA ASP A 269 -16.97 3.60 -9.51
C ASP A 269 -17.24 3.81 -8.02
N TYR A 270 -18.50 3.67 -7.61
CA TYR A 270 -18.85 3.73 -6.20
C TYR A 270 -18.90 2.34 -5.58
N ILE A 271 -18.08 2.12 -4.55
CA ILE A 271 -18.04 0.88 -3.78
C ILE A 271 -18.50 1.17 -2.35
N LYS A 272 -19.47 0.41 -1.86
CA LYS A 272 -20.00 0.51 -0.50
C LYS A 272 -19.49 -0.62 0.36
N PHE A 273 -19.01 -0.31 1.56
CA PHE A 273 -18.67 -1.33 2.56
C PHE A 273 -19.16 -0.95 3.95
N THR A 274 -19.36 -1.95 4.81
CA THR A 274 -19.73 -1.74 6.22
C THR A 274 -18.55 -2.14 7.10
N GLN A 275 -17.97 -1.17 7.78
CA GLN A 275 -16.96 -1.38 8.81
C GLN A 275 -17.61 -2.04 10.04
N PRO A 276 -17.22 -3.28 10.44
CA PRO A 276 -17.97 -4.02 11.47
C PRO A 276 -17.80 -3.49 12.88
N ALA A 277 -16.64 -2.91 13.19
CA ALA A 277 -16.30 -2.38 14.50
C ALA A 277 -15.29 -1.24 14.35
N THR A 278 -15.15 -0.40 15.38
CA THR A 278 -14.09 0.62 15.40
C THR A 278 -12.73 -0.04 15.29
N GLY A 279 -11.92 0.40 14.32
CA GLY A 279 -10.65 -0.22 14.04
C GLY A 279 -9.93 0.38 12.85
N ARG A 280 -8.75 -0.14 12.58
CA ARG A 280 -7.94 0.26 11.43
C ARG A 280 -8.55 -0.35 10.16
N PHE A 281 -8.74 0.49 9.16
CA PHE A 281 -9.12 0.13 7.80
C PHE A 281 -7.93 0.44 6.89
N GLN A 282 -7.54 -0.55 6.10
CA GLN A 282 -6.52 -0.39 5.08
C GLN A 282 -7.09 -0.75 3.72
N LEU A 283 -6.76 0.04 2.70
CA LEU A 283 -7.09 -0.24 1.31
C LEU A 283 -5.82 -0.14 0.48
N SER A 284 -5.58 -1.14 -0.36
CA SER A 284 -4.64 -1.05 -1.47
C SER A 284 -5.43 -1.01 -2.78
N ALA A 285 -5.31 0.07 -3.53
CA ALA A 285 -5.89 0.22 -4.86
C ALA A 285 -4.76 0.24 -5.89
N ILE A 286 -4.71 -0.78 -6.73
CA ILE A 286 -3.61 -1.04 -7.67
C ILE A 286 -4.18 -1.02 -9.08
N PRO A 287 -3.67 -0.18 -9.99
CA PRO A 287 -4.09 -0.24 -11.38
C PRO A 287 -3.45 -1.45 -12.05
N TYR A 288 -4.06 -1.98 -13.11
CA TYR A 288 -3.48 -3.10 -13.83
C TYR A 288 -2.08 -2.76 -14.33
N ASN A 289 -1.19 -3.74 -14.25
CA ASN A 289 0.21 -3.61 -14.64
C ASN A 289 0.80 -5.00 -14.91
N VAL A 290 1.91 -5.03 -15.65
CA VAL A 290 2.64 -6.26 -15.98
C VAL A 290 3.92 -6.43 -15.17
N GLY A 291 4.19 -5.56 -14.19
CA GLY A 291 5.42 -5.63 -13.42
C GLY A 291 5.62 -4.50 -12.42
N SER A 292 6.83 -4.43 -11.85
CA SER A 292 7.21 -3.46 -10.82
C SER A 292 6.99 -2.01 -11.24
N GLY A 293 6.61 -1.15 -10.30
CA GLY A 293 6.35 0.27 -10.56
C GLY A 293 5.19 0.47 -11.53
N ASN A 294 4.15 -0.36 -11.42
CA ASN A 294 2.96 -0.30 -12.27
C ASN A 294 3.28 -0.19 -13.77
N SER A 295 4.27 -0.96 -14.24
CA SER A 295 4.67 -0.90 -15.65
C SER A 295 3.55 -1.37 -16.58
N GLY A 296 3.30 -0.60 -17.64
CA GLY A 296 2.23 -0.89 -18.59
C GLY A 296 0.83 -0.66 -18.02
N SER A 297 0.73 0.22 -17.02
CA SER A 297 -0.53 0.72 -16.53
C SER A 297 -0.93 1.97 -17.30
N ASP A 298 -2.24 2.12 -17.54
CA ASP A 298 -2.83 3.26 -18.25
C ASP A 298 -3.73 4.10 -17.33
N LEU A 299 -3.68 3.84 -16.02
CA LEU A 299 -4.57 4.43 -15.03
C LEU A 299 -3.80 5.03 -13.86
N ASP A 300 -3.93 6.34 -13.69
CA ASP A 300 -3.54 7.06 -12.48
C ASP A 300 -4.74 7.14 -11.54
N LEU A 301 -4.74 6.29 -10.51
CA LEU A 301 -5.89 6.09 -9.63
C LEU A 301 -6.04 7.17 -8.58
N GLN A 302 -7.25 7.71 -8.48
CA GLN A 302 -7.72 8.41 -7.28
C GLN A 302 -8.78 7.56 -6.58
N VAL A 303 -8.63 7.39 -5.27
CA VAL A 303 -9.67 6.82 -4.41
C VAL A 303 -10.12 7.85 -3.39
N SER A 304 -11.42 8.13 -3.34
CA SER A 304 -12.01 9.04 -2.36
C SER A 304 -12.88 8.27 -1.36
N LEU A 305 -12.66 8.48 -0.07
CA LEU A 305 -13.41 7.84 1.02
C LEU A 305 -14.50 8.79 1.55
N TYR A 306 -15.72 8.30 1.64
CA TYR A 306 -16.89 9.02 2.12
C TYR A 306 -17.53 8.31 3.31
N ASN A 307 -18.15 9.09 4.20
CA ASN A 307 -18.93 8.56 5.31
C ASN A 307 -20.37 8.17 4.89
N ASN A 308 -21.16 7.65 5.82
CA ASN A 308 -22.57 7.27 5.59
C ASN A 308 -23.46 8.44 5.14
N SER A 309 -23.12 9.67 5.49
CA SER A 309 -23.81 10.90 5.05
C SER A 309 -23.31 11.41 3.69
N GLN A 310 -22.55 10.60 2.94
CA GLN A 310 -21.99 10.94 1.63
C GLN A 310 -21.07 12.18 1.66
N THR A 311 -20.52 12.48 2.84
CA THR A 311 -19.54 13.56 3.00
C THR A 311 -18.14 12.99 2.79
N LEU A 312 -17.34 13.68 1.98
CA LEU A 312 -15.95 13.31 1.74
C LEU A 312 -15.15 13.38 3.04
N ILE A 313 -14.48 12.29 3.39
CA ILE A 313 -13.52 12.23 4.49
C ILE A 313 -12.14 12.63 3.96
N ALA A 314 -11.69 11.96 2.90
CA ALA A 314 -10.37 12.18 2.30
C ALA A 314 -10.33 11.65 0.86
N ALA A 315 -9.45 12.22 0.05
CA ALA A 315 -9.11 11.74 -1.28
C ALA A 315 -7.63 11.36 -1.33
N TYR A 316 -7.33 10.24 -1.98
CA TYR A 316 -6.01 9.63 -2.06
C TYR A 316 -5.63 9.52 -3.53
N ASN A 317 -4.55 10.21 -3.91
CA ASN A 317 -3.87 10.13 -5.20
C ASN A 317 -2.42 10.57 -4.92
N PRO A 318 -1.51 9.65 -4.60
CA PRO A 318 -0.13 10.01 -4.29
C PRO A 318 0.54 10.59 -5.53
N GLY A 319 1.01 11.83 -5.48
CA GLY A 319 1.47 12.55 -6.68
C GLY A 319 2.72 11.99 -7.39
N THR A 320 3.24 10.83 -6.98
CA THR A 320 4.36 10.12 -7.63
C THR A 320 4.06 8.65 -7.94
N LEU A 321 2.86 8.16 -7.62
CA LEU A 321 2.44 6.77 -7.81
C LEU A 321 1.10 6.73 -8.53
N LEU A 322 0.91 5.74 -9.40
CA LEU A 322 -0.36 5.46 -10.08
C LEU A 322 -1.33 4.69 -9.17
N SER A 323 -0.82 4.08 -8.10
CA SER A 323 -1.60 3.37 -7.09
C SER A 323 -2.03 4.28 -5.93
N SER A 324 -3.11 3.88 -5.24
CA SER A 324 -3.64 4.61 -4.08
C SER A 324 -3.73 3.70 -2.85
N VAL A 325 -3.41 4.25 -1.68
CA VAL A 325 -3.48 3.53 -0.40
C VAL A 325 -4.28 4.34 0.61
N ILE A 326 -5.14 3.66 1.35
CA ILE A 326 -5.82 4.21 2.52
C ILE A 326 -5.32 3.48 3.75
N ASP A 327 -5.00 4.24 4.79
CA ASP A 327 -4.70 3.71 6.11
C ASP A 327 -5.32 4.66 7.14
N SER A 328 -6.48 4.28 7.67
CA SER A 328 -7.28 5.14 8.54
C SER A 328 -7.92 4.34 9.66
N VAL A 329 -8.22 5.00 10.78
CA VAL A 329 -9.11 4.44 11.80
C VAL A 329 -10.54 4.86 11.48
N LEU A 330 -11.43 3.89 11.33
CA LEU A 330 -12.85 4.11 11.04
C LEU A 330 -13.69 3.55 12.18
N THR A 331 -14.74 4.27 12.58
CA THR A 331 -15.75 3.74 13.50
C THR A 331 -16.62 2.72 12.78
N ALA A 332 -17.31 1.87 13.54
CA ALA A 332 -18.33 0.99 12.98
C ALA A 332 -19.37 1.79 12.18
N GLY A 333 -19.71 1.32 10.98
CA GLY A 333 -20.67 2.01 10.10
C GLY A 333 -20.43 1.81 8.62
N THR A 334 -21.31 2.40 7.81
CA THR A 334 -21.25 2.35 6.35
C THR A 334 -20.32 3.44 5.81
N TYR A 335 -19.49 3.06 4.84
CA TYR A 335 -18.61 3.95 4.10
C TYR A 335 -18.73 3.68 2.60
N TYR A 336 -18.29 4.66 1.81
CA TYR A 336 -18.23 4.55 0.37
C TYR A 336 -16.83 4.91 -0.13
N LEU A 337 -16.34 4.20 -1.12
CA LEU A 337 -15.19 4.55 -1.92
C LEU A 337 -15.70 5.04 -3.27
N ARG A 338 -15.09 6.09 -3.80
CA ARG A 338 -15.20 6.48 -5.21
C ARG A 338 -13.85 6.24 -5.86
N VAL A 339 -13.79 5.42 -6.90
CA VAL A 339 -12.59 5.17 -7.70
C VAL A 339 -12.73 5.93 -9.01
N GLU A 340 -11.69 6.65 -9.43
CA GLU A 340 -11.68 7.39 -10.70
C GLU A 340 -10.26 7.49 -11.25
N GLY A 341 -10.16 7.69 -12.57
CA GLY A 341 -8.91 8.08 -13.22
C GLY A 341 -8.67 9.59 -13.11
N LYS A 342 -7.59 10.00 -12.43
CA LYS A 342 -7.34 11.42 -12.14
C LYS A 342 -6.29 12.06 -13.04
N GLY A 343 -5.42 11.26 -13.65
CA GLY A 343 -4.19 11.76 -14.26
C GLY A 343 -3.23 12.36 -13.22
N ASN A 344 -2.16 12.98 -13.70
CA ASN A 344 -1.10 13.57 -12.89
C ASN A 344 -0.57 14.87 -13.48
N ILE A 345 0.55 15.35 -12.96
CA ILE A 345 1.19 16.60 -13.41
C ILE A 345 1.70 16.56 -14.86
N TYR A 346 1.89 15.37 -15.44
CA TYR A 346 2.35 15.19 -16.83
C TYR A 346 1.24 14.77 -17.78
N ALA A 347 0.21 14.08 -17.26
CA ALA A 347 -0.90 13.53 -18.03
C ALA A 347 -2.25 14.07 -17.53
N PRO A 348 -3.10 14.66 -18.40
CA PRO A 348 -4.45 15.04 -17.99
C PRO A 348 -5.31 13.80 -17.67
N ASN A 349 -6.40 14.00 -16.93
CA ASN A 349 -7.36 12.92 -16.63
C ASN A 349 -8.08 12.34 -17.86
N TYR A 350 -7.99 13.02 -19.01
CA TYR A 350 -8.73 12.72 -20.24
C TYR A 350 -8.72 11.24 -20.65
N ALA A 351 -7.58 10.55 -20.48
CA ALA A 351 -7.43 9.16 -20.88
C ALA A 351 -6.73 8.32 -19.81
N SER A 352 -6.78 8.74 -18.55
CA SER A 352 -6.36 7.91 -17.43
C SER A 352 -7.44 6.85 -17.20
N LEU A 353 -7.44 5.79 -17.99
CA LEU A 353 -8.50 4.79 -18.11
C LEU A 353 -7.87 3.40 -18.02
N GLY A 354 -8.58 2.43 -17.44
CA GLY A 354 -8.04 1.08 -17.33
C GLY A 354 -8.62 0.27 -16.19
N SER A 355 -8.12 -0.94 -16.04
CA SER A 355 -8.54 -1.86 -14.99
C SER A 355 -7.86 -1.51 -13.66
N TYR A 356 -8.54 -1.82 -12.56
CA TYR A 356 -7.96 -1.73 -11.23
C TYR A 356 -8.41 -2.88 -10.33
N ALA A 357 -7.66 -3.08 -9.25
CA ALA A 357 -7.98 -4.01 -8.18
C ALA A 357 -7.90 -3.29 -6.83
N LEU A 358 -8.96 -3.42 -6.04
CA LEU A 358 -9.04 -2.99 -4.65
C LEU A 358 -8.87 -4.20 -3.73
N GLN A 359 -8.03 -4.06 -2.72
CA GLN A 359 -7.93 -4.97 -1.60
C GLN A 359 -8.14 -4.19 -0.31
N GLY A 360 -9.31 -4.36 0.30
CA GLY A 360 -9.64 -3.77 1.59
C GLY A 360 -9.40 -4.75 2.72
N SER A 361 -8.92 -4.27 3.85
CA SER A 361 -8.81 -5.06 5.09
C SER A 361 -9.18 -4.23 6.30
N TYR A 362 -9.68 -4.88 7.34
CA TYR A 362 -9.91 -4.24 8.63
C TYR A 362 -9.30 -5.04 9.78
N SER A 363 -8.95 -4.36 10.85
CA SER A 363 -8.52 -4.99 12.10
C SER A 363 -9.10 -4.25 13.29
N THR A 364 -9.67 -5.00 14.24
CA THR A 364 -10.10 -4.46 15.53
C THR A 364 -8.87 -4.08 16.38
N GLY A 365 -8.96 -3.00 17.16
CA GLY A 365 -7.92 -2.64 18.14
C GLY A 365 -6.83 -1.67 17.67
N GLY A 366 -7.15 -0.74 16.77
CA GLY A 366 -6.25 0.37 16.40
C GLY A 366 -6.34 1.57 17.34
N THR A 367 -6.13 1.42 18.65
CA THR A 367 -5.77 2.56 19.50
C THR A 367 -4.29 2.89 19.25
N LEU A 368 -4.01 4.15 18.96
CA LEU A 368 -2.65 4.63 18.72
C LEU A 368 -1.80 4.38 19.99
N PRO A 369 -0.52 4.00 19.83
CA PRO A 369 0.34 3.61 20.95
C PRO A 369 0.61 4.80 21.86
N LEU A 370 0.84 4.50 23.16
CA LEU A 370 1.53 5.34 24.14
C LEU A 370 2.41 6.42 23.48
N ARG A 371 1.99 7.68 23.57
CA ARG A 371 2.66 8.81 22.91
C ARG A 371 3.87 9.27 23.72
N ARG A 372 3.74 9.30 25.05
CA ARG A 372 4.83 9.68 25.96
C ARG A 372 4.68 9.04 27.33
N LEU A 373 5.76 8.41 27.81
CA LEU A 373 5.90 7.92 29.17
C LEU A 373 7.23 8.40 29.74
N GLU A 374 7.17 9.40 30.61
CA GLU A 374 8.36 10.05 31.13
C GLU A 374 8.34 10.10 32.65
N LEU A 375 9.44 9.67 33.25
CA LEU A 375 9.72 9.78 34.67
C LEU A 375 10.75 10.89 34.88
N THR A 376 10.48 11.76 35.83
CA THR A 376 11.39 12.79 36.32
C THR A 376 11.57 12.60 37.82
N GLY A 377 12.72 13.03 38.34
CA GLY A 377 12.99 12.92 39.76
C GLY A 377 13.85 14.07 40.25
N GLU A 378 13.57 14.50 41.48
CA GLU A 378 14.34 15.51 42.18
C GLU A 378 14.54 15.11 43.64
N LEU A 379 15.64 15.59 44.22
CA LEU A 379 15.93 15.43 45.63
C LEU A 379 15.28 16.57 46.42
N VAL A 380 14.37 16.23 47.33
CA VAL A 380 13.71 17.18 48.24
C VAL A 380 14.15 16.85 49.66
N ASN A 381 15.14 17.59 50.17
CA ASN A 381 15.84 17.29 51.42
C ASN A 381 16.50 15.90 51.37
N ASP A 382 16.01 14.95 52.16
CA ASP A 382 16.45 13.55 52.22
C ASP A 382 15.43 12.59 51.58
N LYS A 383 14.48 13.10 50.79
CA LYS A 383 13.46 12.34 50.08
C LYS A 383 13.66 12.43 48.58
N HIS A 384 13.34 11.35 47.87
CA HIS A 384 13.26 11.32 46.42
C HIS A 384 11.81 11.62 46.02
N LYS A 385 11.62 12.73 45.31
CA LYS A 385 10.35 13.09 44.68
C LYS A 385 10.42 12.66 43.22
N LEU A 386 9.49 11.81 42.82
CA LEU A 386 9.35 11.34 41.45
C LEU A 386 8.03 11.82 40.88
N ASN A 387 8.05 12.41 39.69
CA ASN A 387 6.86 12.80 38.96
C ASN A 387 6.88 12.12 37.60
N TRP A 388 5.72 11.73 37.08
CA TRP A 388 5.64 11.12 35.76
C TRP A 388 4.51 11.69 34.93
N LEU A 389 4.72 11.65 33.61
CA LEU A 389 3.75 11.95 32.59
C LEU A 389 3.39 10.64 31.87
N ILE A 390 2.09 10.42 31.70
CA ILE A 390 1.54 9.37 30.84
C ILE A 390 0.60 10.07 29.86
N ASP A 391 1.05 10.19 28.62
CA ASP A 391 0.26 10.66 27.48
C ASP A 391 -0.01 9.46 26.57
N ALA A 392 -1.22 8.92 26.69
CA ALA A 392 -1.67 7.72 26.02
C ALA A 392 -3.16 7.85 25.71
N ASP A 393 -3.59 7.24 24.61
CA ASP A 393 -5.02 7.10 24.30
C ASP A 393 -5.62 5.88 25.02
N GLU A 394 -4.77 4.96 25.49
CA GLU A 394 -5.16 3.78 26.26
C GLU A 394 -5.38 4.08 27.75
N GLN A 395 -6.34 3.40 28.39
CA GLN A 395 -6.57 3.58 29.82
C GLN A 395 -5.52 2.84 30.65
N VAL A 396 -4.92 3.53 31.63
CA VAL A 396 -4.00 2.91 32.58
C VAL A 396 -4.79 1.99 33.52
N ILE A 397 -4.50 0.69 33.49
CA ILE A 397 -5.06 -0.30 34.42
C ILE A 397 -4.19 -0.44 35.66
N SER A 398 -2.87 -0.40 35.51
CA SER A 398 -1.95 -0.43 36.66
C SER A 398 -0.67 0.33 36.39
N GLN A 399 -0.06 0.86 37.45
CA GLN A 399 1.27 1.46 37.41
C GLN A 399 2.07 1.06 38.65
N VAL A 400 3.33 0.69 38.43
CA VAL A 400 4.26 0.25 39.49
C VAL A 400 5.54 1.06 39.36
N LEU A 401 5.90 1.76 40.44
CA LEU A 401 7.19 2.43 40.53
C LEU A 401 8.21 1.43 41.04
N GLU A 402 9.32 1.27 40.32
CA GLU A 402 10.38 0.32 40.64
C GLU A 402 11.70 1.04 40.92
N VAL A 403 12.54 0.42 41.75
CA VAL A 403 13.89 0.88 42.08
C VAL A 403 14.92 -0.23 41.91
N ALA A 404 16.09 0.13 41.36
CA ALA A 404 17.30 -0.67 41.39
C ALA A 404 18.40 0.06 42.17
N THR A 405 19.07 -0.65 43.07
CA THR A 405 20.16 -0.11 43.91
C THR A 405 21.52 -0.74 43.57
N ASP A 406 21.50 -1.83 42.78
CA ASP A 406 22.66 -2.51 42.20
C ASP A 406 22.89 -2.15 40.72
N GLY A 407 22.02 -1.29 40.18
CA GLY A 407 22.02 -0.87 38.77
C GLY A 407 21.54 -1.94 37.77
N ARG A 408 20.96 -3.05 38.24
CA ARG A 408 20.54 -4.17 37.38
C ARG A 408 19.15 -4.70 37.72
N ASN A 409 18.87 -4.93 38.99
CA ASN A 409 17.63 -5.59 39.43
C ASN A 409 16.64 -4.55 39.95
N PHE A 410 15.56 -4.35 39.20
CA PHE A 410 14.47 -3.47 39.60
C PHE A 410 13.46 -4.23 40.46
N SER A 411 13.12 -3.65 41.60
CA SER A 411 12.11 -4.17 42.54
C SER A 411 11.01 -3.13 42.79
N PRO A 412 9.74 -3.53 43.01
CA PRO A 412 8.67 -2.58 43.30
C PRO A 412 8.93 -1.76 44.57
N VAL A 413 8.75 -0.44 44.46
CA VAL A 413 8.71 0.49 45.59
C VAL A 413 7.27 0.68 46.07
N THR A 414 6.36 0.86 45.13
CA THR A 414 4.94 1.11 45.38
C THR A 414 4.13 0.84 44.09
N ALA A 415 2.83 0.60 44.24
CA ALA A 415 1.86 0.53 43.14
C ALA A 415 0.82 1.66 43.32
N PRO A 416 1.08 2.87 42.80
CA PRO A 416 0.17 4.01 42.96
C PRO A 416 -1.17 3.78 42.24
N ASN A 417 -2.21 4.52 42.62
CA ASN A 417 -3.50 4.49 41.92
C ASN A 417 -3.32 5.00 40.48
N THR A 418 -4.14 4.56 39.54
CA THR A 418 -3.97 4.88 38.10
C THR A 418 -4.01 6.38 37.75
N SER A 419 -4.61 7.21 38.62
CA SER A 419 -4.64 8.67 38.51
C SER A 419 -3.42 9.38 39.12
N ASP A 420 -2.61 8.71 39.93
CA ASP A 420 -1.45 9.31 40.57
C ASP A 420 -0.36 9.65 39.55
N ARG A 421 0.30 10.80 39.70
CA ARG A 421 1.40 11.27 38.83
C ARG A 421 2.66 11.67 39.60
N GLN A 422 2.65 11.45 40.91
CA GLN A 422 3.75 11.81 41.79
C GLN A 422 3.88 10.82 42.94
N PHE A 423 5.12 10.56 43.35
CA PHE A 423 5.44 9.81 44.55
C PHE A 423 6.62 10.45 45.28
N LEU A 424 6.52 10.56 46.61
CA LEU A 424 7.57 11.13 47.45
C LEU A 424 7.89 10.15 48.57
N TYR A 425 9.14 9.69 48.62
CA TYR A 425 9.56 8.78 49.69
C TYR A 425 11.03 8.95 50.04
N ARG A 426 11.42 8.41 51.20
CA ARG A 426 12.82 8.36 51.61
C ARG A 426 13.40 7.02 51.16
N PRO A 427 14.45 6.99 50.33
CA PRO A 427 15.12 5.74 49.94
C PRO A 427 15.74 5.04 51.14
N TYR A 428 15.92 3.73 51.05
CA TYR A 428 16.61 2.94 52.09
C TYR A 428 18.12 2.85 51.88
N VAL A 429 18.62 3.30 50.72
CA VAL A 429 20.06 3.36 50.40
C VAL A 429 20.57 4.78 50.43
N SER A 430 21.85 4.92 50.75
CA SER A 430 22.60 6.19 50.69
C SER A 430 23.34 6.40 49.36
N THR A 431 23.40 5.35 48.53
CA THR A 431 24.04 5.34 47.22
C THR A 431 23.06 5.79 46.13
N ALA A 432 23.52 5.80 44.87
CA ALA A 432 22.63 6.07 43.74
C ALA A 432 21.53 5.00 43.65
N ALA A 433 20.28 5.46 43.56
CA ALA A 433 19.11 4.63 43.28
C ALA A 433 18.57 5.00 41.89
N GLN A 434 18.28 3.98 41.09
CA GLN A 434 17.71 4.11 39.76
C GLN A 434 16.23 3.77 39.77
N TYR A 435 15.41 4.60 39.16
CA TYR A 435 13.95 4.49 39.17
C TYR A 435 13.41 4.34 37.76
N ARG A 436 12.36 3.54 37.62
CA ARG A 436 11.53 3.49 36.41
C ARG A 436 10.07 3.25 36.79
N LEU A 437 9.15 3.66 35.92
CA LEU A 437 7.74 3.36 36.03
C LEU A 437 7.39 2.24 35.05
N ASN A 438 6.69 1.21 35.52
CA ASN A 438 6.09 0.14 34.73
C ASN A 438 4.57 0.38 34.66
N VAL A 439 4.00 0.50 33.46
CA VAL A 439 2.58 0.82 33.25
C VAL A 439 1.92 -0.26 32.40
N THR A 440 0.77 -0.77 32.84
CA THR A 440 -0.08 -1.69 32.07
C THR A 440 -1.36 -0.99 31.64
N PHE A 441 -1.72 -1.16 30.37
CA PHE A 441 -2.91 -0.56 29.76
C PHE A 441 -4.05 -1.57 29.58
N ASP A 442 -5.24 -1.09 29.20
CA ASP A 442 -6.45 -1.86 28.93
C ASP A 442 -6.41 -2.78 27.69
N ASN A 443 -5.32 -2.70 26.93
CA ASN A 443 -4.99 -3.60 25.83
C ASN A 443 -3.93 -4.67 26.22
N ASP A 444 -3.70 -4.88 27.52
CA ASP A 444 -2.71 -5.80 28.11
C ASP A 444 -1.24 -5.50 27.77
N LYS A 445 -0.94 -4.38 27.09
CA LYS A 445 0.44 -3.99 26.80
C LYS A 445 1.09 -3.33 28.02
N GLN A 446 2.37 -3.61 28.20
CA GLN A 446 3.21 -3.06 29.27
C GLN A 446 4.33 -2.20 28.70
N TYR A 447 4.59 -1.07 29.34
CA TYR A 447 5.65 -0.15 28.95
C TYR A 447 6.43 0.36 30.16
N TYR A 448 7.71 0.64 29.94
CA TYR A 448 8.61 1.22 30.94
C TYR A 448 8.99 2.65 30.56
N SER A 449 9.07 3.54 31.56
CA SER A 449 9.61 4.88 31.38
C SER A 449 11.13 4.87 31.14
N ASN A 450 11.68 6.05 30.85
CA ASN A 450 13.11 6.31 31.07
C ASN A 450 13.52 6.03 32.53
N ILE A 451 14.80 5.76 32.74
CA ILE A 451 15.38 5.56 34.07
C ILE A 451 15.86 6.90 34.63
N VAL A 452 15.47 7.22 35.86
CA VAL A 452 15.98 8.38 36.61
C VAL A 452 16.92 7.91 37.71
N THR A 453 18.12 8.46 37.77
CA THR A 453 19.07 8.18 38.85
C THR A 453 19.07 9.32 39.85
N LEU A 454 18.79 9.03 41.12
CA LEU A 454 18.88 10.00 42.21
C LEU A 454 19.89 9.52 43.25
N ARG A 455 20.67 10.45 43.82
CA ARG A 455 21.56 10.21 44.96
C ARG A 455 21.03 10.98 46.16
N GLY A 456 20.94 10.32 47.31
CA GLY A 456 20.58 10.99 48.55
C GLY A 456 21.71 11.90 49.07
N ASN A 457 21.35 12.92 49.85
CA ASN A 457 22.30 13.83 50.50
C ASN A 457 22.78 13.37 51.89
N GLY A 458 22.71 12.07 52.19
CA GLY A 458 23.13 11.54 53.48
C GLY A 458 22.70 10.09 53.71
N SER A 459 23.42 9.40 54.58
CA SER A 459 23.16 7.99 54.89
C SER A 459 21.89 7.82 55.73
N VAL A 460 20.98 6.94 55.29
CA VAL A 460 19.97 6.35 56.17
C VAL A 460 20.68 5.31 57.03
N VAL A 461 21.27 5.76 58.14
CA VAL A 461 22.05 4.91 59.06
C VAL A 461 21.16 4.09 60.00
N ARG A 462 19.86 4.40 60.07
CA ARG A 462 18.90 3.77 61.00
C ARG A 462 17.48 3.72 60.41
N PRO A 463 16.63 2.76 60.83
CA PRO A 463 15.22 2.79 60.49
C PRO A 463 14.55 4.08 60.97
N LYS A 464 13.59 4.57 60.18
CA LYS A 464 12.80 5.75 60.53
C LYS A 464 11.34 5.63 60.11
N ILE A 465 10.44 6.14 60.93
CA ILE A 465 9.04 6.35 60.51
C ILE A 465 8.96 7.39 59.39
N LEU A 466 8.09 7.17 58.41
CA LEU A 466 7.88 8.12 57.32
C LEU A 466 7.05 9.34 57.74
N ASN A 467 6.13 9.14 58.68
CA ASN A 467 5.27 10.18 59.21
C ASN A 467 5.12 10.03 60.72
N ASN A 468 5.19 11.15 61.45
CA ASN A 468 5.06 11.16 62.90
C ASN A 468 3.60 11.30 63.34
N LEU A 469 2.69 11.57 62.41
CA LEU A 469 1.25 11.59 62.61
C LEU A 469 0.60 10.44 61.84
N ILE A 470 -0.04 9.51 62.54
CA ILE A 470 -0.60 8.29 61.99
C ILE A 470 -2.13 8.37 62.07
N ASN A 471 -2.76 8.65 60.93
CA ASN A 471 -4.21 8.80 60.81
C ASN A 471 -4.89 7.55 60.22
N ASN A 472 -4.10 6.66 59.63
CA ASN A 472 -4.57 5.43 59.00
C ASN A 472 -4.18 4.21 59.86
N SER A 473 -4.69 3.03 59.51
CA SER A 473 -4.36 1.75 60.14
C SER A 473 -2.91 1.26 59.95
N LEU A 474 -2.00 2.08 59.40
CA LEU A 474 -0.65 1.66 59.03
C LEU A 474 0.41 2.65 59.52
N ILE A 475 1.44 2.12 60.18
CA ILE A 475 2.70 2.81 60.46
C ILE A 475 3.71 2.34 59.42
N THR A 476 4.13 3.25 58.54
CA THR A 476 5.14 2.94 57.52
C THR A 476 6.52 3.33 58.00
N VAL A 477 7.42 2.36 58.04
CA VAL A 477 8.83 2.50 58.44
C VAL A 477 9.72 2.23 57.23
N ASN A 478 10.66 3.14 56.95
CA ASN A 478 11.72 2.89 55.98
C ASN A 478 12.97 2.39 56.71
N SER A 479 13.46 1.21 56.34
CA SER A 479 14.57 0.55 57.03
C SER A 479 15.74 0.29 56.08
N PRO A 480 17.00 0.60 56.44
CA PRO A 480 18.17 0.34 55.60
C PRO A 480 18.59 -1.15 55.60
N GLY A 481 17.97 -1.99 56.42
CA GLY A 481 18.34 -3.39 56.60
C GLY A 481 17.38 -4.13 57.52
N SER A 482 17.83 -5.26 58.07
CA SER A 482 17.03 -6.03 59.03
C SER A 482 17.18 -5.50 60.45
N TYR A 483 16.08 -5.07 61.08
CA TYR A 483 16.06 -4.55 62.46
C TYR A 483 14.89 -5.12 63.23
N ASN A 484 15.09 -5.47 64.49
CA ASN A 484 13.97 -5.76 65.38
C ASN A 484 13.34 -4.44 65.82
N TYR A 485 12.01 -4.39 65.90
CA TYR A 485 11.30 -3.25 66.44
C TYR A 485 10.37 -3.63 67.59
N ILE A 486 10.17 -2.68 68.50
CA ILE A 486 9.09 -2.71 69.50
C ILE A 486 8.36 -1.36 69.48
N ILE A 487 7.05 -1.38 69.71
CA ILE A 487 6.25 -0.16 69.91
C ILE A 487 5.84 -0.13 71.38
N LEU A 488 6.10 1.01 72.02
CA LEU A 488 5.85 1.29 73.42
C LEU A 488 4.80 2.40 73.54
N ASP A 489 3.84 2.24 74.44
CA ASP A 489 3.01 3.37 74.88
C ASP A 489 3.80 4.28 75.86
N MET A 490 3.20 5.39 76.27
CA MET A 490 3.84 6.33 77.20
C MET A 490 4.08 5.75 78.61
N ASN A 491 3.47 4.62 78.94
CA ASN A 491 3.70 3.87 80.18
C ASN A 491 4.75 2.77 80.02
N SER A 492 5.50 2.77 78.90
CA SER A 492 6.51 1.78 78.54
C SER A 492 5.97 0.35 78.33
N LYS A 493 4.65 0.20 78.12
CA LYS A 493 4.06 -1.10 77.77
C LYS A 493 4.31 -1.38 76.29
N VAL A 494 4.87 -2.56 75.99
CA VAL A 494 5.04 -3.02 74.61
C VAL A 494 3.68 -3.39 74.02
N THR A 495 3.25 -2.68 72.98
CA THR A 495 2.01 -2.95 72.25
C THR A 495 2.24 -3.83 71.03
N HIS A 496 3.40 -3.67 70.37
CA HIS A 496 3.78 -4.42 69.17
C HIS A 496 5.26 -4.77 69.18
N ARG A 497 5.62 -5.86 68.49
CA ARG A 497 7.02 -6.21 68.18
C ARG A 497 7.07 -6.93 66.85
N GLY A 498 8.21 -6.86 66.17
CA GLY A 498 8.43 -7.57 64.94
C GLY A 498 9.82 -7.32 64.38
N GLN A 499 10.02 -7.73 63.13
CA GLN A 499 11.25 -7.53 62.40
C GLN A 499 10.96 -6.74 61.12
N LEU A 500 11.79 -5.73 60.88
CA LEU A 500 11.82 -4.98 59.63
C LEU A 500 12.76 -5.68 58.66
N THR A 501 12.47 -5.61 57.38
CA THR A 501 13.39 -5.92 56.29
C THR A 501 13.91 -4.64 55.64
N ALA A 502 14.91 -4.74 54.76
CA ALA A 502 15.35 -3.60 53.97
C ALA A 502 14.20 -3.05 53.10
N GLY A 503 13.99 -1.74 53.10
CA GLY A 503 12.94 -1.06 52.35
C GLY A 503 11.75 -0.61 53.20
N LEU A 504 10.59 -0.47 52.55
CA LEU A 504 9.35 -0.02 53.19
C LEU A 504 8.67 -1.18 53.92
N ASN A 505 8.37 -0.95 55.20
CA ASN A 505 7.71 -1.90 56.07
C ASN A 505 6.41 -1.27 56.57
N ASN A 506 5.29 -2.00 56.43
CA ASN A 506 3.99 -1.57 56.93
C ASN A 506 3.64 -2.36 58.19
N ILE A 507 3.53 -1.66 59.31
CA ILE A 507 3.13 -2.21 60.60
C ILE A 507 1.66 -1.85 60.82
N SER A 508 0.80 -2.85 61.06
CA SER A 508 -0.60 -2.59 61.41
C SER A 508 -0.71 -1.80 62.71
N ALA A 509 -1.53 -0.75 62.70
CA ALA A 509 -1.86 0.09 63.83
C ALA A 509 -3.28 -0.20 64.36
N ASP A 510 -3.93 -1.29 63.92
CA ASP A 510 -5.34 -1.59 64.24
C ASP A 510 -5.58 -1.83 65.74
N ARG A 511 -4.53 -2.19 66.48
CA ARG A 511 -4.56 -2.43 67.93
C ARG A 511 -3.92 -1.31 68.75
N ILE A 512 -3.69 -0.15 68.13
CA ILE A 512 -3.10 1.04 68.75
C ILE A 512 -4.19 2.11 68.88
N THR A 513 -4.59 2.44 70.11
CA THR A 513 -5.57 3.50 70.38
C THR A 513 -4.96 4.89 70.18
N GLY A 514 -5.80 5.91 69.96
CA GLY A 514 -5.35 7.30 69.84
C GLY A 514 -4.46 7.72 71.02
N GLY A 515 -3.30 8.32 70.73
CA GLY A 515 -2.30 8.63 71.73
C GLY A 515 -0.88 8.73 71.19
N MET A 516 0.07 8.96 72.09
CA MET A 516 1.48 9.12 71.78
C MET A 516 2.24 7.81 72.04
N TYR A 517 3.12 7.45 71.11
CA TYR A 517 3.87 6.19 71.16
C TYR A 517 5.33 6.42 70.77
N MET A 518 6.18 5.50 71.22
CA MET A 518 7.56 5.39 70.78
C MET A 518 7.73 4.08 70.02
N ILE A 519 8.42 4.11 68.90
CA ILE A 519 8.89 2.92 68.21
C ILE A 519 10.39 2.86 68.34
N GLN A 520 10.88 1.74 68.84
CA GLN A 520 12.29 1.49 69.08
C GLN A 520 12.78 0.43 68.12
N TYR A 521 13.95 0.65 67.55
CA TYR A 521 14.62 -0.20 66.57
C TYR A 521 15.96 -0.68 67.12
N THR A 522 16.33 -1.93 66.86
CA THR A 522 17.66 -2.43 67.23
C THR A 522 18.19 -3.45 66.20
N ASN A 523 19.49 -3.42 65.97
CA ASN A 523 20.24 -4.44 65.23
C ASN A 523 21.02 -5.39 66.16
N GLY A 524 20.79 -5.31 67.48
CA GLY A 524 21.51 -6.08 68.49
C GLY A 524 22.77 -5.41 69.06
N VAL A 525 23.26 -4.34 68.43
CA VAL A 525 24.44 -3.56 68.88
C VAL A 525 24.03 -2.13 69.22
N GLU A 526 23.24 -1.51 68.34
CA GLU A 526 22.78 -0.14 68.44
C GLU A 526 21.25 -0.11 68.56
N GLN A 527 20.75 0.97 69.15
CA GLN A 527 19.33 1.18 69.38
C GLN A 527 18.95 2.61 69.04
N TRP A 528 17.79 2.75 68.39
CA TRP A 528 17.24 4.04 68.01
C TRP A 528 15.76 4.10 68.32
N THR A 529 15.26 5.31 68.52
CA THR A 529 13.85 5.54 68.86
C THR A 529 13.31 6.68 68.01
N ASP A 530 12.13 6.46 67.44
CA ASP A 530 11.30 7.51 66.87
C ASP A 530 9.99 7.62 67.66
N LYS A 531 9.37 8.80 67.58
CA LYS A 531 8.14 9.13 68.29
C LYS A 531 7.04 9.45 67.29
N PHE A 532 5.85 8.90 67.50
CA PHE A 532 4.69 9.18 66.68
C PHE A 532 3.41 9.37 67.52
N ILE A 533 2.40 9.97 66.90
CA ILE A 533 1.07 10.19 67.46
C ILE A 533 0.07 9.44 66.57
N ARG A 534 -0.77 8.59 67.18
CA ARG A 534 -1.95 8.00 66.55
C ARG A 534 -3.13 8.92 66.84
N GLN A 535 -3.81 9.39 65.80
CA GLN A 535 -5.08 10.13 65.93
C GLN A 535 -6.28 9.20 65.83
#